data_AF-A0A4Q3ADL8-F1
#
_entry.id   AF-A0A4Q3ADL8-F1
#
_cell.length_a   1.000
_cell.length_b   1.000
_cell.length_c   1.000
_cell.angle_alpha   90.00
_cell.angle_beta   90.00
_cell.angle_gamma   90.00
#
_symmetry.space_group_name_H-M   'P 1'
#
loop_
_entity.id
_entity.type
_entity.pdbx_description
1 polymer ?
#
loop_
_entity_poly.entity_id
_entity_poly.type
_entity_poly.pdbx_seq_one_letter_code
_entity_poly.pdbx_strand_id
1 'polypeptide(L)'
;MMNPRTFPAEWRPALLAGLFAALVPSLHARSWLVDLGPNNTADGEVTPSGTPAINPGNGSTGVADANGNYWNNVVGAGGTGGPVAMSYLRLVDTTNASTNIGLTLGPNWKSNGYQNGGLDNPDPAKLGNFAITKATRDYQPRSGQALQSPPFRHPGQCGC
;
A
#
# COMPACT_ATOMS: atom_id res chain seq x y z
N MET A 1 21.52 1.12 -81.48
CA MET A 1 20.34 1.98 -81.29
C MET A 1 20.13 2.17 -79.79
N MET A 2 20.21 3.44 -79.33
CA MET A 2 19.57 4.13 -78.17
C MET A 2 19.21 3.31 -76.90
N ASN A 3 19.47 3.71 -75.64
CA ASN A 3 19.89 4.97 -75.02
C ASN A 3 20.29 4.67 -73.53
N PRO A 4 21.41 5.20 -72.97
CA PRO A 4 21.76 5.04 -71.56
C PRO A 4 21.06 6.09 -70.67
N ARG A 5 20.44 5.67 -69.56
CA ARG A 5 20.04 6.60 -68.50
C ARG A 5 21.13 6.67 -67.43
N THR A 6 21.86 7.78 -67.46
CA THR A 6 22.65 8.30 -66.33
C THR A 6 21.73 8.76 -65.20
N PHE A 7 22.04 8.36 -63.95
CA PHE A 7 21.75 9.17 -62.76
C PHE A 7 22.94 9.08 -61.79
N PRO A 8 23.20 10.16 -61.01
CA PRO A 8 24.55 10.56 -60.62
C PRO A 8 25.00 10.02 -59.25
N ALA A 9 26.29 10.27 -58.99
CA ALA A 9 27.04 9.92 -57.81
C ALA A 9 26.69 10.77 -56.59
N GLU A 10 26.55 10.16 -55.41
CA GLU A 10 27.07 10.68 -54.14
C GLU A 10 26.90 9.71 -52.94
N TRP A 11 28.06 9.25 -52.44
CA TRP A 11 28.51 8.99 -51.05
C TRP A 11 27.53 9.41 -49.91
N ARG A 12 27.36 8.69 -48.78
CA ARG A 12 28.33 8.19 -47.76
C ARG A 12 27.65 7.15 -46.83
N PRO A 13 28.40 6.24 -46.15
CA PRO A 13 27.84 5.39 -45.11
C PRO A 13 27.63 6.21 -43.81
N ALA A 14 26.39 6.30 -43.33
CA ALA A 14 26.10 6.86 -42.03
C ALA A 14 26.42 5.81 -40.95
N LEU A 15 27.54 6.03 -40.23
CA LEU A 15 27.78 5.46 -38.91
C LEU A 15 26.62 5.88 -37.98
N LEU A 16 25.69 4.98 -37.71
CA LEU A 16 24.81 5.10 -36.56
C LEU A 16 25.46 4.35 -35.39
N ALA A 17 26.29 5.05 -34.63
CA ALA A 17 26.60 4.67 -33.26
C ALA A 17 25.34 4.94 -32.43
N GLY A 18 24.43 3.97 -32.40
CA GLY A 18 23.25 3.99 -31.55
C GLY A 18 23.66 3.92 -30.09
N LEU A 19 23.50 5.04 -29.40
CA LEU A 19 23.63 5.19 -27.96
C LEU A 19 22.61 4.25 -27.28
N PHE A 20 23.04 3.06 -26.86
CA PHE A 20 22.27 2.25 -25.90
C PHE A 20 22.39 2.91 -24.53
N ALA A 21 21.60 3.95 -24.29
CA ALA A 21 21.31 4.37 -22.92
C ALA A 21 20.52 3.22 -22.29
N ALA A 22 21.23 2.37 -21.55
CA ALA A 22 20.62 1.34 -20.74
C ALA A 22 19.59 2.01 -19.83
N LEU A 23 18.31 1.72 -20.08
CA LEU A 23 17.24 1.91 -19.12
C LEU A 23 17.53 0.95 -17.97
N VAL A 24 18.43 1.35 -17.07
CA VAL A 24 18.53 0.72 -15.77
C VAL A 24 17.32 1.28 -15.02
N PRO A 25 16.23 0.51 -14.79
CA PRO A 25 15.21 0.97 -13.87
C PRO A 25 15.94 1.25 -12.55
N SER A 26 15.82 2.48 -12.04
CA SER A 26 16.29 2.79 -10.71
C SER A 26 15.77 1.69 -9.79
N LEU A 27 16.69 1.04 -9.07
CA LEU A 27 16.35 0.10 -8.02
C LEU A 27 15.80 0.92 -6.84
N HIS A 28 14.66 1.58 -7.05
CA HIS A 28 13.95 2.23 -5.98
C HIS A 28 13.53 1.13 -5.01
N ALA A 29 13.87 1.30 -3.74
CA ALA A 29 13.30 0.49 -2.68
C ALA A 29 11.77 0.55 -2.83
N ARG A 30 11.16 -0.60 -3.10
CA ARG A 30 9.71 -0.71 -3.11
C ARG A 30 9.24 -0.71 -1.66
N SER A 31 8.18 0.03 -1.41
CA SER A 31 7.52 0.12 -0.12
C SER A 31 6.11 -0.43 -0.25
N TRP A 32 5.65 -1.13 0.78
CA TRP A 32 4.29 -1.62 0.87
C TRP A 32 3.66 -1.01 2.12
N LEU A 33 2.49 -0.42 1.96
CA LEU A 33 1.68 0.08 3.07
C LEU A 33 0.55 -0.90 3.32
N VAL A 34 0.34 -1.26 4.58
CA VAL A 34 -0.67 -2.24 4.97
C VAL A 34 -1.61 -1.58 5.97
N ASP A 35 -2.89 -1.64 5.66
CA ASP A 35 -3.98 -1.26 6.55
C ASP A 35 -4.62 -2.53 7.12
N LEU A 36 -4.94 -2.52 8.42
CA LEU A 36 -5.41 -3.67 9.20
C LEU A 36 -6.94 -3.66 9.42
N GLY A 37 -7.65 -2.83 8.64
CA GLY A 37 -9.10 -2.70 8.64
C GLY A 37 -9.76 -2.94 7.28
N PRO A 38 -11.06 -3.27 7.27
CA PRO A 38 -11.81 -3.40 6.04
C PRO A 38 -12.12 -2.05 5.41
N ASN A 39 -12.19 -2.02 4.07
CA ASN A 39 -12.81 -0.90 3.39
C ASN A 39 -14.33 -1.04 3.53
N ASN A 40 -14.95 -0.13 4.26
CA ASN A 40 -16.39 -0.08 4.42
C ASN A 40 -16.94 1.25 3.88
N THR A 41 -17.60 1.18 2.72
CA THR A 41 -18.23 2.36 2.12
C THR A 41 -19.50 2.79 2.83
N ALA A 42 -20.10 1.93 3.67
CA ALA A 42 -21.35 2.23 4.36
C ALA A 42 -21.16 3.19 5.56
N ASP A 43 -20.02 3.12 6.23
CA ASP A 43 -19.64 4.02 7.33
C ASP A 43 -18.54 5.02 6.94
N GLY A 44 -17.99 4.92 5.73
CA GLY A 44 -16.94 5.81 5.22
C GLY A 44 -15.54 5.48 5.75
N GLU A 45 -15.36 4.33 6.39
CA GLU A 45 -14.04 3.81 6.77
C GLU A 45 -13.39 3.13 5.57
N VAL A 46 -12.93 3.96 4.63
CA VAL A 46 -12.27 3.51 3.40
C VAL A 46 -10.85 4.08 3.36
N THR A 47 -9.85 3.20 3.31
CA THR A 47 -8.45 3.57 3.07
C THR A 47 -8.15 3.46 1.58
N PRO A 48 -7.55 4.50 0.96
CA PRO A 48 -7.18 4.48 -0.45
C PRO A 48 -6.26 3.30 -0.80
N SER A 49 -6.83 2.29 -1.45
CA SER A 49 -6.18 1.03 -1.76
C SER A 49 -6.04 0.80 -3.27
N GLY A 50 -4.95 0.12 -3.64
CA GLY A 50 -4.59 -0.16 -5.04
C GLY A 50 -5.30 -1.38 -5.63
N THR A 51 -5.15 -1.56 -6.94
CA THR A 51 -5.64 -2.71 -7.70
C THR A 51 -4.47 -3.61 -8.12
N PRO A 52 -4.65 -4.94 -8.17
CA PRO A 52 -5.87 -5.72 -7.92
C PRO A 52 -6.23 -5.83 -6.43
N ALA A 53 -7.49 -6.17 -6.13
CA ALA A 53 -7.90 -6.46 -4.75
C ALA A 53 -7.12 -7.68 -4.24
N ILE A 54 -6.32 -7.48 -3.19
CA ILE A 54 -5.51 -8.54 -2.56
C ILE A 54 -6.34 -9.49 -1.67
N ASN A 55 -7.60 -9.14 -1.39
CA ASN A 55 -8.54 -9.94 -0.61
C ASN A 55 -9.94 -9.93 -1.26
N PRO A 56 -10.47 -11.09 -1.68
CA PRO A 56 -11.85 -11.20 -2.15
C PRO A 56 -12.83 -10.85 -1.02
N GLY A 57 -13.56 -9.75 -1.15
CA GLY A 57 -14.58 -9.30 -0.18
C GLY A 57 -14.21 -8.03 0.60
N ASN A 58 -12.99 -7.52 0.44
CA ASN A 58 -12.57 -6.25 1.08
C ASN A 58 -12.47 -5.06 0.11
N GLY A 59 -12.73 -5.28 -1.18
CA GLY A 59 -12.73 -4.24 -2.21
C GLY A 59 -11.37 -3.56 -2.44
N SER A 60 -11.31 -2.80 -3.52
CA SER A 60 -10.24 -1.85 -3.79
C SER A 60 -10.89 -0.54 -4.18
N THR A 61 -10.29 0.57 -3.75
CA THR A 61 -10.76 1.91 -4.15
C THR A 61 -10.22 2.32 -5.52
N GLY A 62 -9.09 1.74 -5.95
CA GLY A 62 -8.38 2.11 -7.17
C GLY A 62 -7.75 3.51 -7.14
N VAL A 63 -7.74 4.19 -5.99
CA VAL A 63 -7.22 5.55 -5.84
C VAL A 63 -6.11 5.61 -4.79
N ALA A 64 -5.19 6.56 -4.97
CA ALA A 64 -4.12 6.84 -4.03
C ALA A 64 -4.59 7.73 -2.87
N ASP A 65 -3.85 7.71 -1.75
CA ASP A 65 -4.02 8.65 -0.66
C ASP A 65 -3.53 10.07 -1.02
N ALA A 66 -3.70 11.01 -0.09
CA ALA A 66 -3.29 12.41 -0.27
C ALA A 66 -1.77 12.59 -0.53
N ASN A 67 -0.96 11.58 -0.21
CA ASN A 67 0.49 11.55 -0.43
C ASN A 67 0.87 10.78 -1.70
N GLY A 68 -0.11 10.33 -2.49
CA GLY A 68 0.10 9.56 -3.72
C GLY A 68 0.42 8.08 -3.50
N ASN A 69 0.22 7.54 -2.29
CA ASN A 69 0.49 6.13 -1.99
C ASN A 69 -0.76 5.27 -2.09
N TYR A 70 -0.57 4.00 -2.43
CA TYR A 70 -1.61 2.98 -2.43
C TYR A 70 -1.43 2.01 -1.26
N TRP A 71 -2.54 1.68 -0.59
CA TRP A 71 -2.56 0.80 0.57
C TRP A 71 -3.03 -0.61 0.21
N ASN A 72 -2.58 -1.58 1.01
CA ASN A 72 -2.98 -2.97 1.00
C ASN A 72 -3.90 -3.20 2.20
N ASN A 73 -5.22 -3.26 2.00
CA ASN A 73 -6.13 -3.53 3.11
C ASN A 73 -6.25 -5.03 3.39
N VAL A 74 -5.79 -5.42 4.57
CA VAL A 74 -5.59 -6.79 5.01
C VAL A 74 -6.53 -7.04 6.19
N VAL A 75 -7.56 -7.85 5.97
CA VAL A 75 -8.68 -8.04 6.90
C VAL A 75 -8.76 -9.48 7.35
N GLY A 76 -8.50 -9.71 8.63
CA GLY A 76 -8.59 -11.06 9.18
C GLY A 76 -10.04 -11.61 9.18
N ALA A 77 -10.16 -12.91 9.42
CA ALA A 77 -11.45 -13.63 9.38
C ALA A 77 -12.47 -13.02 10.37
N GLY A 78 -13.37 -12.16 9.88
CA GLY A 78 -14.39 -11.47 10.68
C GLY A 78 -14.25 -9.94 10.79
N GLY A 79 -13.34 -9.31 10.05
CA GLY A 79 -13.19 -7.83 10.03
C GLY A 79 -12.04 -7.33 10.90
N THR A 80 -11.71 -8.01 12.00
CA THR A 80 -10.65 -7.62 12.94
C THR A 80 -9.69 -8.76 13.31
N GLY A 81 -9.68 -9.85 12.53
CA GLY A 81 -8.91 -11.05 12.89
C GLY A 81 -9.75 -12.19 13.45
N GLY A 82 -9.13 -13.37 13.55
CA GLY A 82 -9.84 -14.59 13.93
C GLY A 82 -8.91 -15.78 14.15
N PRO A 83 -9.47 -16.95 14.50
CA PRO A 83 -8.67 -18.15 14.81
C PRO A 83 -7.97 -18.75 13.59
N VAL A 84 -8.33 -18.30 12.38
CA VAL A 84 -7.83 -18.82 11.11
C VAL A 84 -6.76 -17.90 10.54
N ALA A 85 -5.67 -18.49 10.05
CA ALA A 85 -4.63 -17.76 9.32
C ALA A 85 -5.15 -17.28 7.96
N MET A 86 -4.64 -16.13 7.49
CA MET A 86 -5.04 -15.52 6.22
C MET A 86 -3.81 -15.19 5.39
N SER A 87 -3.84 -15.53 4.10
CA SER A 87 -2.76 -15.22 3.17
C SER A 87 -3.24 -14.27 2.07
N TYR A 88 -2.46 -13.23 1.85
CA TYR A 88 -2.65 -12.18 0.85
C TYR A 88 -1.49 -12.30 -0.11
N LEU A 89 -1.80 -12.63 -1.36
CA LEU A 89 -0.80 -12.77 -2.40
C LEU A 89 -0.79 -11.50 -3.24
N ARG A 90 0.39 -11.16 -3.77
CA ARG A 90 0.59 -10.10 -4.75
C ARG A 90 0.22 -8.70 -4.26
N LEU A 91 0.79 -8.32 -3.11
CA LEU A 91 0.67 -6.96 -2.59
C LEU A 91 1.06 -5.94 -3.67
N VAL A 92 0.39 -4.78 -3.65
CA VAL A 92 0.76 -3.62 -4.47
C VAL A 92 1.73 -2.76 -3.69
N ASP A 93 2.73 -2.20 -4.38
CA ASP A 93 3.59 -1.20 -3.75
C ASP A 93 2.91 0.18 -3.71
N THR A 94 3.59 1.17 -3.13
CA THR A 94 3.09 2.55 -3.03
C THR A 94 2.81 3.22 -4.38
N THR A 95 3.27 2.65 -5.50
CA THR A 95 2.99 3.14 -6.86
C THR A 95 1.86 2.41 -7.57
N ASN A 96 1.12 1.56 -6.85
CA ASN A 96 0.10 0.64 -7.37
C ASN A 96 0.66 -0.45 -8.30
N ALA A 97 1.95 -0.75 -8.25
CA ALA A 97 2.50 -1.85 -9.03
C ALA A 97 2.28 -3.17 -8.28
N SER A 98 1.59 -4.13 -8.92
CA SER A 98 1.47 -5.49 -8.40
C SER A 98 2.85 -6.12 -8.27
N THR A 99 3.08 -6.76 -7.12
CA THR A 99 4.34 -7.44 -6.82
C THR A 99 4.14 -8.95 -6.67
N ASN A 100 5.23 -9.69 -6.50
CA ASN A 100 5.19 -11.11 -6.10
C ASN A 100 5.31 -11.29 -4.58
N ILE A 101 5.26 -10.20 -3.81
CA ILE A 101 5.28 -10.24 -2.34
C ILE A 101 3.90 -10.64 -1.83
N GLY A 102 3.88 -11.52 -0.84
CA GLY A 102 2.69 -11.88 -0.09
C GLY A 102 2.84 -11.57 1.39
N LEU A 103 1.72 -11.43 2.07
CA LEU A 103 1.62 -11.30 3.52
C LEU A 103 0.80 -12.49 4.05
N THR A 104 1.29 -13.15 5.10
CA THR A 104 0.49 -14.13 5.83
C THR A 104 0.31 -13.67 7.26
N LEU A 105 -0.95 -13.51 7.66
CA LEU A 105 -1.34 -13.29 9.05
C LEU A 105 -1.57 -14.64 9.70
N GLY A 106 -0.87 -14.90 10.80
CA GLY A 106 -1.01 -16.14 11.55
C GLY A 106 -2.39 -16.30 12.20
N PRO A 107 -2.72 -17.50 12.69
CA PRO A 107 -3.95 -17.73 13.44
C PRO A 107 -3.95 -16.86 14.70
N ASN A 108 -5.13 -16.41 15.12
CA ASN A 108 -5.33 -15.53 16.28
C ASN A 108 -4.69 -14.13 16.17
N TRP A 109 -4.21 -13.74 14.99
CA TRP A 109 -3.93 -12.33 14.71
C TRP A 109 -5.20 -11.51 14.93
N LYS A 110 -5.06 -10.31 15.49
CA LYS A 110 -6.15 -9.36 15.73
C LYS A 110 -5.72 -7.94 15.40
N SER A 111 -6.61 -7.15 14.80
CA SER A 111 -6.59 -5.69 14.88
C SER A 111 -7.56 -5.23 15.97
N ASN A 112 -7.35 -4.02 16.49
CA ASN A 112 -8.30 -3.43 17.44
C ASN A 112 -9.66 -3.12 16.77
N GLY A 113 -9.67 -2.74 15.49
CA GLY A 113 -10.85 -2.16 14.84
C GLY A 113 -11.02 -0.68 15.19
N TYR A 114 -11.55 0.11 14.24
CA TYR A 114 -11.66 1.58 14.33
C TYR A 114 -12.36 2.12 15.58
N GLN A 115 -13.24 1.34 16.22
CA GLN A 115 -14.00 1.75 17.40
C GLN A 115 -13.23 1.60 18.73
N ASN A 116 -12.08 0.93 18.71
CA ASN A 116 -11.37 0.50 19.93
C ASN A 116 -10.10 1.31 20.18
N GLY A 117 -10.18 2.62 19.94
CA GLY A 117 -9.06 3.56 20.04
C GLY A 117 -8.17 3.51 18.80
N GLY A 118 -7.16 4.37 18.77
CA GLY A 118 -6.34 4.62 17.58
C GLY A 118 -6.07 6.12 17.44
N LEU A 119 -5.25 6.52 16.48
CA LEU A 119 -4.95 7.93 16.28
C LEU A 119 -5.91 8.53 15.24
N ASP A 120 -6.97 9.17 15.74
CA ASP A 120 -8.04 9.79 14.93
C ASP A 120 -7.63 11.07 14.22
N ASN A 121 -6.62 11.75 14.74
CA ASN A 121 -6.10 12.98 14.16
C ASN A 121 -4.57 12.86 14.09
N PRO A 122 -4.05 12.07 13.14
CA PRO A 122 -2.62 11.88 13.01
C PRO A 122 -1.96 13.20 12.65
N ASP A 123 -0.87 13.50 13.35
CA ASP A 123 -0.07 14.70 13.12
C ASP A 123 0.93 14.44 11.98
N PRO A 124 0.78 15.08 10.80
CA PRO A 124 1.68 14.88 9.68
C PRO A 124 3.13 15.29 10.01
N ALA A 125 3.33 16.21 10.95
CA ALA A 125 4.68 16.59 11.38
C ALA A 125 5.40 15.47 12.13
N LYS A 126 4.64 14.52 12.72
CA LYS A 126 5.20 13.37 13.48
C LYS A 126 5.24 12.10 12.66
N LEU A 127 4.25 11.90 11.78
CA LEU A 127 4.05 10.65 11.06
C LEU A 127 4.37 10.74 9.57
N GLY A 128 4.58 11.95 9.04
CA GLY A 128 4.87 12.18 7.62
C GLY A 128 3.81 11.51 6.73
N ASN A 129 4.28 10.70 5.79
CA ASN A 129 3.41 10.02 4.82
C ASN A 129 2.49 8.95 5.44
N PHE A 130 2.74 8.56 6.69
CA PHE A 130 1.91 7.59 7.42
C PHE A 130 0.74 8.25 8.16
N ALA A 131 0.60 9.57 8.10
CA ALA A 131 -0.46 10.32 8.76
C ALA A 131 -1.83 10.18 8.05
N ILE A 132 -2.24 8.94 7.78
CA ILE A 132 -3.52 8.60 7.16
C ILE A 132 -4.46 8.10 8.24
N THR A 133 -5.43 8.94 8.60
CA THR A 133 -6.35 8.70 9.73
C THR A 133 -6.92 7.28 9.76
N LYS A 134 -7.35 6.78 8.60
CA LYS A 134 -7.97 5.45 8.49
C LYS A 134 -6.97 4.33 8.77
N ALA A 135 -5.75 4.44 8.25
CA ALA A 135 -4.68 3.49 8.52
C ALA A 135 -4.10 3.59 9.95
N THR A 136 -4.16 4.77 10.60
CA THR A 136 -3.64 4.96 11.96
C THR A 136 -4.62 4.58 13.07
N ARG A 137 -5.85 4.22 12.71
CA ARG A 137 -6.87 3.74 13.65
C ARG A 137 -6.74 2.25 13.96
N ASP A 138 -6.35 1.46 12.96
CA ASP A 138 -6.22 0.01 13.11
C ASP A 138 -4.80 -0.41 13.46
N TYR A 139 -4.60 -0.91 14.69
CA TYR A 139 -3.32 -1.45 15.14
C TYR A 139 -3.44 -2.87 15.69
N GLN A 140 -2.34 -3.60 15.65
CA GLN A 140 -2.24 -4.92 16.28
C GLN A 140 -1.88 -4.76 17.77
N PRO A 141 -2.75 -5.14 18.71
CA PRO A 141 -2.41 -5.13 20.13
C PRO A 141 -1.38 -6.22 20.45
N ARG A 142 -0.50 -5.95 21.42
CA ARG A 142 0.40 -6.96 21.97
C ARG A 142 -0.43 -8.03 22.69
N SER A 143 -0.18 -9.31 22.38
CA SER A 143 -0.79 -10.44 23.07
C SER A 143 -0.59 -10.32 24.59
N GLY A 144 -1.68 -10.33 25.35
CA GLY A 144 -1.68 -10.16 26.82
C GLY A 144 -2.17 -8.80 27.31
N GLN A 145 -2.43 -7.83 26.42
CA GLN A 145 -3.19 -6.63 26.75
C GLN A 145 -4.62 -6.85 26.27
N ALA A 146 -5.56 -6.96 27.22
CA ALA A 146 -6.99 -7.00 26.92
C ALA A 146 -7.41 -5.73 26.16
N LEU A 147 -8.46 -5.85 25.35
CA LEU A 147 -9.21 -4.74 24.74
C LEU A 147 -9.82 -3.84 25.83
N GLN A 148 -9.00 -3.08 26.54
CA GLN A 148 -9.43 -2.15 27.56
C GLN A 148 -9.03 -0.74 27.11
N SER A 149 -10.04 0.06 26.79
CA SER A 149 -10.24 1.52 26.93
C SER A 149 -9.01 2.43 27.13
N PRO A 150 -9.08 3.67 26.63
CA PRO A 150 -8.03 4.37 25.86
C PRO A 150 -6.68 4.58 26.58
N PRO A 151 -5.53 4.53 25.85
CA PRO A 151 -4.18 4.55 26.40
C PRO A 151 -3.64 5.94 26.75
N PHE A 152 -4.50 6.90 27.12
CA PHE A 152 -4.05 8.20 27.63
C PHE A 152 -4.95 8.70 28.76
N ARG A 153 -4.84 8.07 29.94
CA ARG A 153 -5.00 8.81 31.19
C ARG A 153 -3.62 9.17 31.72
N HIS A 154 -3.41 10.46 31.94
CA HIS A 154 -2.25 10.99 32.64
C HIS A 154 -2.00 10.22 33.96
N PRO A 155 -0.74 9.95 34.33
CA PRO A 155 -0.41 9.42 35.64
C PRO A 155 -0.58 10.53 36.66
N GLY A 156 -1.78 10.65 37.22
CA GLY A 156 -2.08 11.67 38.20
C GLY A 156 -3.52 11.61 38.62
N GLN A 157 -3.85 10.61 39.46
CA GLN A 157 -4.85 10.68 40.53
C GLN A 157 -5.05 9.26 41.10
N CYS A 158 -4.20 8.89 42.06
CA CYS A 158 -4.63 7.96 43.10
C CYS A 158 -5.48 8.79 44.07
N GLY A 159 -6.77 8.49 44.15
CA GLY A 159 -7.72 9.09 45.08
C GLY A 159 -8.55 8.00 45.75
N CYS A 160 -8.46 8.01 47.09
CA CYS A 160 -9.16 7.20 48.10
C CYS A 160 -8.76 5.72 48.20
#